data_AF-A0A4R0XGS7-F1
#
_entry.id   AF-A0A4R0XGS7-F1
#
_cell.length_a   1.000
_cell.length_b   1.000
_cell.length_c   1.000
_cell.angle_alpha   90.00
_cell.angle_beta   90.00
_cell.angle_gamma   90.00
#
_symmetry.space_group_name_H-M   'P 1'
#
loop_
_entity.id
_entity.type
_entity.pdbx_description
1 polymer ?
#
loop_
_entity_poly.entity_id
_entity_poly.type
_entity_poly.pdbx_seq_one_letter_code
_entity_poly.pdbx_strand_id
1 'polypeptide(L)'
;MKTSAFIQQAERQAKLVDALLLARYTLVIHDGNIIRCEGEEWILDFRPELDVIDAALEMAGIDTTQPLIAPVRRRDDKDDD
;
A
#
# COMPACT_ATOMS: atom_id res chain seq x y z
N MET A 1 -11.59 -22.83 -22.91
CA MET A 1 -10.50 -22.26 -22.08
C MET A 1 -10.63 -22.87 -20.69
N LYS A 2 -9.57 -23.49 -20.12
CA LYS A 2 -9.69 -24.34 -18.93
C LYS A 2 -9.99 -23.49 -17.69
N THR A 3 -11.07 -23.78 -16.97
CA THR A 3 -11.54 -23.08 -15.76
C THR A 3 -10.44 -22.83 -14.74
N SER A 4 -9.50 -23.77 -14.58
CA SER A 4 -8.35 -23.64 -13.68
C SER A 4 -7.38 -22.51 -14.04
N ALA A 5 -7.20 -22.21 -15.33
CA ALA A 5 -6.32 -21.13 -15.78
C ALA A 5 -6.91 -19.75 -15.44
N PHE A 6 -8.22 -19.61 -15.52
CA PHE A 6 -8.91 -18.38 -15.11
C PHE A 6 -8.81 -18.14 -13.61
N ILE A 7 -9.02 -19.18 -12.79
CA ILE A 7 -8.93 -19.08 -11.32
C ILE A 7 -7.52 -18.63 -10.91
N GLN A 8 -6.48 -19.27 -11.45
CA GLN A 8 -5.09 -18.90 -11.15
C GLN A 8 -4.76 -17.47 -11.59
N GLN A 9 -5.34 -17.00 -12.70
CA GLN A 9 -5.13 -15.63 -13.15
C GLN A 9 -5.80 -14.63 -12.20
N ALA A 10 -7.03 -14.90 -11.77
CA ALA A 10 -7.75 -14.07 -10.81
C ALA A 10 -7.00 -14.02 -9.45
N GLU A 11 -6.49 -15.15 -8.96
CA GLU A 11 -5.69 -15.20 -7.72
C GLU A 11 -4.40 -14.39 -7.83
N ARG A 12 -3.70 -14.45 -8.98
CA ARG A 12 -2.52 -13.62 -9.22
C ARG A 12 -2.85 -12.14 -9.23
N GLN A 13 -3.95 -11.76 -9.89
CA GLN A 13 -4.40 -10.36 -9.93
C GLN A 13 -4.79 -9.86 -8.54
N ALA A 14 -5.52 -10.65 -7.76
CA ALA A 14 -5.89 -10.30 -6.38
C ALA A 14 -4.65 -10.05 -5.52
N LYS A 15 -3.65 -10.94 -5.56
CA LYS A 15 -2.40 -10.76 -4.80
C LYS A 15 -1.61 -9.51 -5.21
N LEU A 16 -1.60 -9.16 -6.48
CA LEU A 16 -0.94 -7.95 -6.97
C LEU A 16 -1.66 -6.69 -6.44
N VAL A 17 -2.99 -6.69 -6.49
CA VAL A 17 -3.81 -5.61 -5.95
C VAL A 17 -3.59 -5.45 -4.44
N ASP A 18 -3.62 -6.54 -3.68
CA ASP A 18 -3.38 -6.51 -2.23
C ASP A 18 -2.00 -5.92 -1.88
N ALA A 19 -0.96 -6.29 -2.65
CA ALA A 19 0.38 -5.76 -2.47
C ALA A 19 0.46 -4.25 -2.77
N LEU A 20 -0.21 -3.79 -3.83
CA LEU A 20 -0.26 -2.37 -4.19
C LEU A 20 -1.03 -1.55 -3.14
N LEU A 21 -2.15 -2.08 -2.63
CA LEU A 21 -2.92 -1.45 -1.55
C LEU A 21 -2.08 -1.32 -0.27
N LEU A 22 -1.32 -2.34 0.09
CA LEU A 22 -0.40 -2.30 1.22
C LEU A 22 0.70 -1.24 1.02
N ALA A 23 1.33 -1.23 -0.15
CA ALA A 23 2.37 -0.26 -0.48
C ALA A 23 1.82 1.18 -0.41
N ARG A 24 0.66 1.43 -1.03
CA ARG A 24 -0.02 2.72 -0.98
C ARG A 24 -0.26 3.16 0.47
N TYR A 25 -0.86 2.30 1.29
CA TYR A 25 -1.13 2.60 2.69
C TYR A 25 0.14 3.01 3.45
N THR A 26 1.23 2.25 3.31
CA THR A 26 2.50 2.55 3.97
C THR A 26 3.06 3.90 3.53
N LEU A 27 3.05 4.19 2.23
CA LEU A 27 3.56 5.46 1.71
C LEU A 27 2.71 6.64 2.15
N VAL A 28 1.37 6.53 2.11
CA VAL A 28 0.46 7.60 2.58
C VAL A 28 0.70 7.97 4.05
N ILE A 29 1.00 7.00 4.91
CA ILE A 29 1.26 7.25 6.33
C ILE A 29 2.62 7.89 6.59
N HIS A 30 3.56 7.70 5.68
CA HIS A 30 4.91 8.22 5.83
C HIS A 30 5.18 9.48 5.02
N ASP A 31 4.37 9.76 4.02
CA ASP A 31 4.39 11.01 3.27
C ASP A 31 4.17 12.21 4.20
N GLY A 32 4.95 13.27 4.00
CA GLY A 32 4.92 14.45 4.84
C GLY A 32 5.65 14.31 6.18
N ASN A 33 6.13 13.12 6.56
CA ASN A 33 6.92 12.97 7.78
C ASN A 33 8.27 13.68 7.64
N ILE A 34 8.65 14.36 8.72
CA ILE A 34 9.96 15.00 8.85
C ILE A 34 10.97 13.95 9.29
N ILE A 35 12.05 13.81 8.53
CA ILE A 35 13.19 12.95 8.84
C ILE A 35 14.36 13.83 9.25
N ARG A 36 15.05 13.40 10.31
CA ARG A 36 16.28 14.03 10.80
C ARG A 36 17.41 13.02 10.73
N CYS A 37 18.43 13.30 9.94
CA CYS A 37 19.61 12.46 9.82
C CYS A 37 20.85 13.33 9.61
N GLU A 38 21.95 13.02 10.30
CA GLU A 38 23.24 13.70 10.11
C GLU A 38 23.21 15.25 10.17
N GLY A 39 22.28 15.81 10.95
CA GLY A 39 22.11 17.26 11.09
C GLY A 39 21.28 17.92 10.00
N GLU A 40 20.78 17.14 9.05
CA GLU A 40 19.83 17.57 8.03
C GLU A 40 18.40 17.20 8.41
N GLU A 41 17.46 18.04 7.97
CA GLU A 41 16.03 17.83 8.14
C GLU A 41 15.35 18.00 6.78
N TRP A 42 14.58 16.98 6.38
CA TRP A 42 13.78 17.03 5.15
C TRP A 42 12.44 16.34 5.35
N ILE A 43 11.50 16.66 4.47
CA ILE A 43 10.17 16.05 4.43
C ILE A 43 10.24 14.88 3.45
N LEU A 44 9.72 13.71 3.85
CA LEU A 44 9.48 12.62 2.91
C LEU A 44 8.37 13.03 1.94
N ASP A 45 8.69 12.99 0.65
CA ASP A 45 7.76 13.25 -0.44
C ASP A 45 7.63 11.98 -1.27
N PHE A 46 6.58 11.21 -1.02
CA PHE A 46 6.24 9.99 -1.74
C PHE A 46 5.14 10.22 -2.78
N ARG A 47 4.76 11.47 -3.06
CA ARG A 47 3.74 11.78 -4.07
C ARG A 47 4.04 11.15 -5.44
N PRO A 48 5.29 11.16 -5.94
CA PRO A 48 5.59 10.50 -7.21
C PRO A 48 5.33 8.99 -7.20
N GLU A 49 5.69 8.30 -6.12
CA GLU A 49 5.44 6.87 -5.96
C GLU A 49 3.96 6.56 -5.79
N LEU A 50 3.24 7.42 -5.05
CA LEU A 50 1.80 7.33 -4.87
C LEU A 50 1.06 7.50 -6.20
N ASP A 51 1.46 8.44 -7.05
CA ASP A 51 0.87 8.63 -8.38
C ASP A 51 1.01 7.38 -9.26
N VAL A 52 2.16 6.70 -9.21
CA VAL A 52 2.41 5.46 -9.96
C VAL A 52 1.54 4.32 -9.44
N ILE A 53 1.40 4.18 -8.12
CA ILE A 53 0.58 3.14 -7.50
C ILE A 53 -0.91 3.40 -7.78
N ASP A 54 -1.35 4.66 -7.72
CA ASP A 54 -2.73 5.04 -7.94
C ASP A 54 -3.14 4.75 -9.39
N ALA A 55 -2.29 5.11 -10.37
CA ALA A 55 -2.52 4.76 -11.77
C ALA A 55 -2.61 3.23 -11.98
N ALA A 56 -1.80 2.44 -11.27
CA ALA A 56 -1.83 0.97 -11.36
C ALA A 56 -3.11 0.37 -10.77
N LEU A 57 -3.58 0.92 -9.64
CA LEU A 57 -4.82 0.51 -8.99
C LEU A 57 -6.06 0.91 -9.82
N GLU A 58 -6.06 2.10 -10.43
CA GLU A 58 -7.11 2.54 -11.34
C GLU A 58 -7.21 1.62 -12.57
N MET A 59 -6.07 1.22 -13.16
CA MET A 59 -6.05 0.23 -14.25
C MET A 59 -6.62 -1.13 -13.83
N ALA A 60 -6.54 -1.48 -12.54
CA ALA A 60 -7.15 -2.68 -11.98
C ALA A 60 -8.63 -2.50 -11.61
N GLY A 61 -9.21 -1.31 -11.83
CA GLY A 61 -10.60 -0.98 -11.51
C GLY A 61 -10.84 -0.63 -10.04
N ILE A 62 -9.78 -0.30 -9.28
CA ILE A 62 -9.87 0.10 -7.88
C ILE A 62 -9.88 1.63 -7.79
N ASP A 63 -10.91 2.17 -7.14
CA ASP A 63 -11.01 3.61 -6.83
C ASP A 63 -10.16 3.94 -5.60
N THR A 64 -9.09 4.70 -5.80
CA THR A 64 -8.13 5.11 -4.77
C THR A 64 -8.54 6.37 -4.00
N THR A 65 -9.64 7.03 -4.41
CA THR A 65 -10.20 8.20 -3.71
C THR A 65 -10.97 7.82 -2.45
N GLN A 66 -11.32 6.54 -2.32
CA GLN A 66 -11.96 6.02 -1.12
C GLN A 66 -10.93 5.81 0.00
N PRO A 67 -11.27 6.15 1.26
CA PRO A 67 -10.38 5.91 2.38
C PRO A 67 -10.07 4.42 2.49
N LEU A 68 -8.79 4.07 2.50
CA LEU A 68 -8.38 2.69 2.77
C LEU A 68 -8.64 2.35 4.23
N ILE A 69 -9.22 1.16 4.47
CA ILE A 69 -9.30 0.61 5.82
C ILE A 69 -7.86 0.27 6.22
N ALA A 70 -7.37 0.90 7.28
CA ALA A 70 -6.06 0.61 7.82
C ALA A 70 -5.93 -0.91 8.08
N PRO A 71 -4.85 -1.56 7.62
CA PRO A 71 -4.55 -2.93 8.04
C PRO A 71 -4.61 -2.98 9.56
N VAL A 72 -5.41 -3.91 10.09
CA VAL A 72 -5.59 -4.10 11.54
C VAL A 72 -4.22 -4.07 12.20
N ARG A 73 -3.96 -3.11 13.10
CA ARG A 73 -2.79 -3.13 13.96
C ARG A 73 -2.79 -4.50 14.65
N ARG A 74 -1.87 -5.39 14.29
CA ARG A 74 -1.50 -6.46 15.22
C ARG A 74 -0.95 -5.74 16.44
N ARG A 75 -1.74 -5.69 17.51
CA ARG A 75 -1.16 -5.45 18.82
C ARG A 75 -0.20 -6.60 19.02
N ASP A 76 1.09 -6.30 19.06
CA ASP A 76 2.03 -7.23 19.65
C ASP A 76 1.67 -7.25 21.14
N ASP A 77 0.81 -8.19 21.52
CA ASP A 77 0.47 -8.48 22.91
C ASP A 77 1.73 -9.03 23.60
N LYS A 78 2.61 -8.13 24.05
CA LYS A 78 3.70 -8.43 24.99
C LYS A 78 3.95 -7.22 25.89
N ASP A 79 2.98 -6.96 26.76
CA ASP A 79 3.25 -6.31 28.03
C ASP A 79 3.20 -7.44 29.10
N ASP A 80 4.29 -8.21 29.19
CA ASP A 80 4.63 -8.99 30.39
C ASP A 80 5.57 -8.12 31.23
N ASP A 81 5.05 -7.50 32.30
CA ASP A 81 5.81 -7.04 33.48
C ASP A 81 4.92 -7.11 34.74
#